data_AF-A0A024K091-F1
#
_entry.id   AF-A0A024K091-F1
#
_cell.length_a   1.000
_cell.length_b   1.000
_cell.length_c   1.000
_cell.angle_alpha   90.00
_cell.angle_beta   90.00
_cell.angle_gamma   90.00
#
_symmetry.space_group_name_H-M   'P 1'
#
loop_
_entity.id
_entity.type
_entity.pdbx_description
1 polymer ?
#
loop_
_entity_poly.entity_id
_entity_poly.type
_entity_poly.pdbx_seq_one_letter_code
_entity_poly.pdbx_strand_id
1 'polypeptide(L)'
;MAVRGIRALKKIMQTTFDPELVIPQDTTVTEFTGDNSLSRKDLFQHPIPADSLIWKYWGRLDVIFFGSGVVGTIAGAWPQMAKATTNSVLFTGDSSFGARAKIYKERRQRSREYIYGAVYGAPEDAKKYGLKTRNMHKSVKGALHEGTYHALNAETFYFAHVTFFYHLLIIITEQLYFDGSMPRAMKEQLFEESKEWYSMWGVDDSPQPDTYDNFERYLENIEHNYLVNSQVTQVMLEQFLESRPAPRWWPAVMKKFVWPWWAARRNVVANSFPPHVRELFNLEWTSQDEEMTLRFMRMYRRLYAVLERLVPQKYLYLPIAVEGFEREGIDPRNITLESAQQALRENRARRAAQEDAPAGEANEVLASS
;
A
#
# COMPACT_ATOMS: atom_id res chain seq x y z
N MET A 1 -24.97 5.47 19.32
CA MET A 1 -24.53 4.88 18.03
C MET A 1 -23.23 5.45 17.44
N ALA A 2 -22.50 6.37 18.11
CA ALA A 2 -21.02 6.41 18.07
C ALA A 2 -20.41 5.01 18.33
N VAL A 3 -21.17 4.27 19.15
CA VAL A 3 -21.04 2.85 19.44
C VAL A 3 -20.72 2.03 18.20
N ARG A 4 -21.26 2.27 16.98
CA ARG A 4 -21.15 1.32 15.84
C ARG A 4 -19.90 1.45 14.94
N GLY A 5 -19.33 2.64 14.73
CA GLY A 5 -18.02 2.78 14.07
C GLY A 5 -16.87 2.34 14.97
N ILE A 6 -16.97 2.72 16.25
CA ILE A 6 -16.18 2.11 17.33
C ILE A 6 -16.50 0.61 17.43
N ARG A 7 -17.74 0.14 17.18
CA ARG A 7 -18.09 -1.29 17.17
C ARG A 7 -17.46 -2.02 16.01
N ALA A 8 -17.36 -1.43 14.82
CA ALA A 8 -16.72 -2.08 13.67
C ALA A 8 -15.22 -2.25 13.96
N LEU A 9 -14.54 -1.18 14.38
CA LEU A 9 -13.15 -1.28 14.82
C LEU A 9 -13.01 -2.23 16.01
N LYS A 10 -13.85 -2.10 17.04
CA LYS A 10 -13.86 -2.98 18.21
C LYS A 10 -14.15 -4.43 17.83
N LYS A 11 -15.03 -4.68 16.86
CA LYS A 11 -15.35 -6.01 16.35
C LYS A 11 -14.15 -6.57 15.61
N ILE A 12 -13.57 -5.86 14.64
CA ILE A 12 -12.29 -6.24 13.99
C ILE A 12 -11.23 -6.58 15.05
N MET A 13 -11.10 -5.73 16.07
CA MET A 13 -10.14 -5.91 17.16
C MET A 13 -10.50 -7.04 18.13
N GLN A 14 -11.75 -7.53 18.15
CA GLN A 14 -12.20 -8.65 18.96
C GLN A 14 -12.42 -9.93 18.12
N THR A 15 -12.36 -9.84 16.79
CA THR A 15 -12.53 -10.96 15.87
C THR A 15 -11.39 -11.95 16.05
N THR A 16 -11.73 -13.18 16.36
CA THR A 16 -10.84 -14.33 16.15
C THR A 16 -11.39 -15.06 14.94
N PHE A 17 -10.54 -15.27 13.94
CA PHE A 17 -10.95 -16.01 12.75
C PHE A 17 -10.95 -17.50 13.07
N ASP A 18 -11.89 -18.23 12.46
CA ASP A 18 -11.81 -19.69 12.41
C ASP A 18 -10.84 -20.06 11.28
N PRO A 19 -9.65 -20.62 11.57
CA PRO A 19 -8.67 -20.95 10.55
C PRO A 19 -9.23 -21.85 9.45
N GLU A 20 -10.21 -22.70 9.72
CA GLU A 20 -10.76 -23.65 8.74
C GLU A 20 -11.75 -22.99 7.76
N LEU A 21 -12.33 -21.84 8.14
CA LEU A 21 -13.36 -21.12 7.38
C LEU A 21 -12.86 -19.83 6.72
N VAL A 22 -11.57 -19.52 6.85
CA VAL A 22 -10.97 -18.29 6.30
C VAL A 22 -11.13 -18.20 4.79
N ILE A 23 -10.89 -19.32 4.12
CA ILE A 23 -11.02 -19.50 2.68
C ILE A 23 -12.25 -20.40 2.47
N PRO A 24 -13.16 -20.07 1.53
CA PRO A 24 -14.29 -20.94 1.21
C PRO A 24 -13.83 -22.36 0.84
N GLN A 25 -14.47 -23.39 1.40
CA GLN A 25 -14.01 -24.79 1.29
C GLN A 25 -14.09 -25.36 -0.14
N ASP A 26 -14.94 -24.78 -0.98
CA ASP A 26 -15.16 -25.12 -2.38
C ASP A 26 -14.17 -24.43 -3.34
N THR A 27 -13.24 -23.63 -2.82
CA THR A 27 -12.26 -22.90 -3.63
C THR A 27 -10.94 -23.67 -3.72
N THR A 28 -10.55 -24.05 -4.94
CA THR A 28 -9.18 -24.53 -5.21
C THR A 28 -8.20 -23.37 -5.13
N VAL A 29 -7.18 -23.49 -4.28
CA VAL A 29 -6.15 -22.46 -4.09
C VAL A 29 -4.84 -22.95 -4.67
N THR A 30 -4.24 -22.17 -5.56
CA THR A 30 -2.89 -22.45 -6.07
C THR A 30 -1.87 -22.43 -4.93
N GLU A 31 -1.02 -23.44 -4.85
CA GLU A 31 0.03 -23.48 -3.83
C GLU A 31 1.14 -22.45 -4.17
N PHE A 32 1.40 -21.54 -3.22
CA PHE A 32 2.50 -20.57 -3.31
C PHE A 32 3.39 -20.71 -2.07
N THR A 33 4.43 -21.52 -2.19
CA THR A 33 5.34 -21.90 -1.11
C THR A 33 6.78 -21.51 -1.41
N GLY A 34 7.68 -21.71 -0.44
CA GLY A 34 9.10 -21.37 -0.56
C GLY A 34 9.48 -19.98 -0.03
N ASP A 35 10.70 -19.87 0.50
CA ASP A 35 11.32 -18.60 0.86
C ASP A 35 12.18 -18.11 -0.31
N ASN A 36 11.66 -17.15 -1.08
CA ASN A 36 12.37 -16.52 -2.20
C ASN A 36 13.16 -15.26 -1.77
N SER A 37 13.62 -15.21 -0.51
CA SER A 37 14.56 -14.17 -0.07
C SER A 37 15.86 -14.25 -0.86
N LEU A 38 16.30 -13.12 -1.42
CA LEU A 38 17.60 -13.02 -2.07
C LEU A 38 18.72 -13.13 -1.05
N SER A 39 19.78 -13.85 -1.44
CA SER A 39 21.01 -13.95 -0.66
C SER A 39 21.77 -12.62 -0.70
N ARG A 40 22.72 -12.40 0.21
CA ARG A 40 23.44 -11.11 0.31
C ARG A 40 24.16 -10.71 -0.99
N LYS A 41 24.68 -11.69 -1.74
CA LYS A 41 25.39 -11.45 -3.01
C LYS A 41 24.45 -11.12 -4.17
N ASP A 42 23.18 -11.50 -4.05
CA ASP A 42 22.15 -11.27 -5.07
C ASP A 42 21.26 -10.06 -4.71
N LEU A 43 21.52 -9.40 -3.57
CA LEU A 43 20.82 -8.18 -3.18
C LEU A 43 21.25 -7.02 -4.07
N PHE A 44 20.28 -6.50 -4.82
CA PHE A 44 20.46 -5.32 -5.64
C PHE A 44 19.37 -4.29 -5.29
N GLN A 45 19.58 -3.59 -4.18
CA GLN A 45 18.58 -2.66 -3.64
C GLN A 45 18.77 -1.25 -4.20
N HIS A 46 17.68 -0.63 -4.66
CA HIS A 46 17.68 0.66 -5.32
C HIS A 46 16.78 1.66 -4.61
N PRO A 47 17.37 2.53 -3.78
CA PRO A 47 16.65 3.63 -3.20
C PRO A 47 16.01 4.48 -4.30
N ILE A 48 14.72 4.76 -4.14
CA ILE A 48 13.95 5.59 -5.08
C ILE A 48 14.52 7.01 -5.02
N PRO A 49 14.73 7.69 -6.16
CA PRO A 49 15.16 9.08 -6.16
C PRO A 49 14.10 9.97 -5.48
N ALA A 50 14.57 10.98 -4.74
CA ALA A 50 13.69 11.82 -3.93
C ALA A 50 12.76 12.74 -4.74
N ASP A 51 13.12 13.03 -6.00
CA ASP A 51 12.29 13.78 -6.97
C ASP A 51 11.31 12.87 -7.73
N SER A 52 10.84 11.78 -7.11
CA SER A 52 9.95 10.78 -7.72
C SER A 52 8.46 11.06 -7.46
N LEU A 53 7.58 10.53 -8.31
CA LEU A 53 6.14 10.60 -8.09
C LEU A 53 5.69 9.81 -6.85
N ILE A 54 6.35 8.67 -6.55
CA ILE A 54 6.15 7.93 -5.30
C ILE A 54 6.43 8.84 -4.10
N TRP A 55 7.57 9.56 -4.09
CA TRP A 55 7.87 10.52 -3.03
C TRP A 55 6.78 11.59 -2.92
N LYS A 56 6.33 12.15 -4.05
CA LYS A 56 5.28 13.18 -4.10
C LYS A 56 3.96 12.74 -3.48
N TYR A 57 3.49 11.53 -3.76
CA TYR A 57 2.11 11.14 -3.45
C TYR A 57 1.97 10.17 -2.27
N TRP A 58 2.92 9.26 -2.05
CA TRP A 58 2.75 8.15 -1.11
C TRP A 58 2.63 8.58 0.36
N GLY A 59 3.45 9.54 0.77
CA GLY A 59 3.53 10.04 2.13
C GLY A 59 2.39 10.98 2.50
N ARG A 60 1.44 11.25 1.60
CA ARG A 60 0.35 12.18 1.86
C ARG A 60 -0.70 11.60 2.80
N LEU A 61 -1.12 12.40 3.78
CA LEU A 61 -2.05 11.97 4.82
C LEU A 61 -3.44 11.62 4.27
N ASP A 62 -3.86 12.29 3.21
CA ASP A 62 -5.12 12.05 2.52
C ASP A 62 -5.11 10.73 1.73
N VAL A 63 -4.03 10.45 0.98
CA VAL A 63 -3.80 9.17 0.28
C VAL A 63 -3.86 8.02 1.27
N ILE A 64 -3.24 8.18 2.45
CA ILE A 64 -3.29 7.18 3.52
C ILE A 64 -4.69 7.05 4.13
N PHE A 65 -5.36 8.18 4.39
CA PHE A 65 -6.71 8.18 4.97
C PHE A 65 -7.70 7.43 4.08
N PHE A 66 -7.72 7.77 2.78
CA PHE A 66 -8.61 7.15 1.81
C PHE A 66 -8.17 5.73 1.42
N GLY A 67 -6.87 5.51 1.21
CA GLY A 67 -6.34 4.25 0.68
C GLY A 67 -6.14 3.13 1.69
N SER A 68 -5.96 3.43 2.99
CA SER A 68 -5.70 2.40 4.00
C SER A 68 -6.79 1.33 4.12
N GLY A 69 -8.04 1.65 3.74
CA GLY A 69 -9.14 0.68 3.70
C GLY A 69 -9.03 -0.33 2.56
N VAL A 70 -8.38 0.05 1.46
CA VAL A 70 -8.24 -0.77 0.25
C VAL A 70 -7.23 -1.89 0.49
N VAL A 71 -6.07 -1.58 1.08
CA VAL A 71 -4.96 -2.54 1.29
C VAL A 71 -5.40 -3.77 2.08
N GLY A 72 -6.05 -3.57 3.24
CA GLY A 72 -6.48 -4.70 4.07
C GLY A 72 -7.54 -5.57 3.39
N THR A 73 -8.38 -4.96 2.56
CA THR A 73 -9.43 -5.65 1.81
C THR A 73 -8.82 -6.51 0.70
N ILE A 74 -8.02 -5.92 -0.18
CA ILE A 74 -7.47 -6.62 -1.35
C ILE A 74 -6.39 -7.63 -0.96
N ALA A 75 -5.57 -7.34 0.05
CA ALA A 75 -4.62 -8.30 0.60
C ALA A 75 -5.34 -9.50 1.24
N GLY A 76 -6.50 -9.26 1.88
CA GLY A 76 -7.35 -10.33 2.40
C GLY A 76 -7.94 -11.21 1.30
N ALA A 77 -8.07 -10.70 0.08
CA ALA A 77 -8.62 -11.47 -1.04
C ALA A 77 -7.60 -12.45 -1.63
N TRP A 78 -6.31 -12.28 -1.35
CA TRP A 78 -5.29 -13.26 -1.69
C TRP A 78 -5.27 -14.39 -0.64
N PRO A 79 -5.57 -15.66 -1.01
CA PRO A 79 -5.82 -16.74 -0.05
C PRO A 79 -4.71 -16.93 0.99
N GLN A 80 -3.45 -16.91 0.57
CA GLN A 80 -2.27 -17.13 1.42
C GLN A 80 -2.08 -15.97 2.40
N MET A 81 -2.38 -14.74 1.99
CA MET A 81 -2.32 -13.56 2.86
C MET A 81 -3.49 -13.53 3.84
N ALA A 82 -4.68 -13.97 3.41
CA ALA A 82 -5.81 -14.19 4.31
C ALA A 82 -5.42 -15.16 5.43
N LYS A 83 -4.91 -16.34 5.06
CA LYS A 83 -4.48 -17.39 6.00
C LYS A 83 -3.32 -16.93 6.90
N ALA A 84 -2.35 -16.19 6.36
CA ALA A 84 -1.27 -15.60 7.13
C ALA A 84 -1.80 -14.58 8.16
N THR A 85 -2.81 -13.80 7.77
CA THR A 85 -3.41 -12.77 8.64
C THR A 85 -4.13 -13.40 9.82
N THR A 86 -4.86 -14.50 9.63
CA THR A 86 -5.60 -15.15 10.72
C THR A 86 -4.69 -15.75 11.79
N ASN A 87 -3.49 -16.18 11.40
CA ASN A 87 -2.47 -16.69 12.31
C ASN A 87 -1.65 -15.56 12.98
N SER A 88 -1.91 -14.30 12.66
CA SER A 88 -1.22 -13.16 13.26
C SER A 88 -1.60 -12.97 14.73
N VAL A 89 -0.64 -12.52 15.54
CA VAL A 89 -0.86 -12.08 16.94
C VAL A 89 -1.91 -10.96 17.08
N LEU A 90 -2.31 -10.32 15.98
CA LEU A 90 -3.44 -9.39 15.99
C LEU A 90 -4.80 -10.06 16.14
N PHE A 91 -4.89 -11.35 15.83
CA PHE A 91 -6.14 -12.11 15.78
C PHE A 91 -6.07 -13.42 16.56
N THR A 92 -4.90 -13.77 17.10
CA THR A 92 -4.68 -14.90 18.02
C THR A 92 -4.38 -14.39 19.44
N GLY A 93 -4.54 -15.26 20.45
CA GLY A 93 -4.32 -14.90 21.85
C GLY A 93 -5.47 -14.08 22.47
N ASP A 94 -5.14 -13.18 23.39
CA ASP A 94 -6.13 -12.37 24.11
C ASP A 94 -6.98 -11.52 23.14
N SER A 95 -8.29 -11.79 23.11
CA SER A 95 -9.27 -11.11 22.27
C SER A 95 -9.85 -9.85 22.90
N SER A 96 -9.38 -9.45 24.09
CA SER A 96 -9.79 -8.21 24.73
C SER A 96 -9.41 -7.00 23.88
N PHE A 97 -10.33 -6.03 23.77
CA PHE A 97 -10.12 -4.84 22.95
C PHE A 97 -8.85 -4.07 23.37
N GLY A 98 -8.57 -4.00 24.69
CA GLY A 98 -7.41 -3.29 25.22
C GLY A 98 -6.08 -3.92 24.80
N ALA A 99 -5.95 -5.26 24.95
CA ALA A 99 -4.74 -5.98 24.55
C ALA A 99 -4.51 -5.88 23.04
N ARG A 100 -5.55 -6.16 22.25
CA ARG A 100 -5.50 -6.05 20.79
C ARG A 100 -5.15 -4.63 20.36
N ALA A 101 -5.76 -3.60 20.96
CA ALA A 101 -5.48 -2.19 20.64
C ALA A 101 -4.01 -1.82 20.86
N LYS A 102 -3.40 -2.34 21.94
CA LYS A 102 -1.96 -2.15 22.21
C LYS A 102 -1.10 -2.81 21.14
N ILE A 103 -1.31 -4.11 20.87
CA ILE A 103 -0.56 -4.87 19.84
C ILE A 103 -0.70 -4.18 18.47
N TYR A 104 -1.91 -3.76 18.13
CA TYR A 104 -2.21 -3.08 16.86
C TYR A 104 -1.56 -1.71 16.74
N LYS A 105 -1.44 -0.96 17.84
CA LYS A 105 -0.69 0.31 17.86
C LYS A 105 0.79 0.05 17.61
N GLU A 106 1.41 -0.86 18.36
CA GLU A 106 2.84 -1.18 18.25
C GLU A 106 3.20 -1.76 16.88
N ARG A 107 2.42 -2.73 16.38
CA ARG A 107 2.63 -3.30 15.04
C ARG A 107 2.49 -2.23 13.97
N ARG A 108 1.47 -1.38 14.03
CA ARG A 108 1.27 -0.33 13.02
C ARG A 108 2.38 0.70 13.03
N GLN A 109 2.88 1.09 14.20
CA GLN A 109 4.00 2.02 14.30
C GLN A 109 5.23 1.43 13.61
N ARG A 110 5.60 0.19 13.93
CA ARG A 110 6.73 -0.52 13.31
C ARG A 110 6.54 -0.73 11.80
N SER A 111 5.36 -1.15 11.37
CA SER A 111 5.06 -1.31 9.93
C SER A 111 5.20 0.02 9.19
N ARG A 112 4.72 1.12 9.76
CA ARG A 112 4.88 2.46 9.15
C ARG A 112 6.34 2.86 9.08
N GLU A 113 7.07 2.70 10.19
CA GLU A 113 8.50 3.01 10.25
C GLU A 113 9.28 2.28 9.14
N TYR A 114 9.06 0.98 8.97
CA TYR A 114 9.84 0.21 8.00
C TYR A 114 9.38 0.43 6.55
N ILE A 115 8.05 0.46 6.29
CA ILE A 115 7.53 0.59 4.92
C ILE A 115 7.81 2.00 4.38
N TYR A 116 7.51 3.05 5.14
CA TYR A 116 7.81 4.41 4.70
C TYR A 116 9.30 4.73 4.82
N GLY A 117 10.03 4.12 5.76
CA GLY A 117 11.48 4.27 5.89
C GLY A 117 12.24 3.69 4.71
N ALA A 118 11.74 2.64 4.07
CA ALA A 118 12.30 2.09 2.83
C ALA A 118 12.17 3.04 1.61
N VAL A 119 11.29 4.05 1.69
CA VAL A 119 11.06 5.04 0.62
C VAL A 119 11.71 6.38 0.96
N TYR A 120 11.42 6.92 2.15
CA TYR A 120 11.79 8.27 2.55
C TYR A 120 13.08 8.36 3.39
N GLY A 121 13.55 7.23 3.91
CA GLY A 121 14.78 7.16 4.71
C GLY A 121 16.01 7.54 3.88
N ALA A 122 17.11 7.89 4.56
CA ALA A 122 18.39 8.02 3.89
C ALA A 122 18.76 6.69 3.19
N PRO A 123 19.43 6.71 2.02
CA PRO A 123 19.64 5.52 1.19
C PRO A 123 20.11 4.26 1.94
N GLU A 124 21.08 4.40 2.84
CA GLU A 124 21.61 3.27 3.62
C GLU A 124 20.64 2.76 4.69
N ASP A 125 19.84 3.63 5.29
CA ASP A 125 18.82 3.22 6.26
C ASP A 125 17.60 2.63 5.58
N ALA A 126 17.20 3.18 4.43
CA ALA A 126 16.13 2.66 3.59
C ALA A 126 16.37 1.19 3.22
N LYS A 127 17.60 0.84 2.81
CA LYS A 127 17.99 -0.56 2.53
C LYS A 127 17.81 -1.45 3.76
N LYS A 128 18.22 -1.00 4.94
CA LYS A 128 18.06 -1.75 6.20
C LYS A 128 16.58 -1.97 6.54
N TYR A 129 15.73 -0.96 6.37
CA TYR A 129 14.29 -1.09 6.63
C TYR A 129 13.61 -2.08 5.69
N GLY A 130 14.03 -2.12 4.42
CA GLY A 130 13.59 -3.13 3.47
C GLY A 130 13.90 -4.56 3.95
N LEU A 131 15.15 -4.82 4.34
CA LEU A 131 15.57 -6.13 4.85
C LEU A 131 14.91 -6.49 6.19
N LYS A 132 14.66 -5.50 7.08
CA LYS A 132 13.89 -5.72 8.32
C LYS A 132 12.46 -6.18 7.99
N THR A 133 11.81 -5.56 7.02
CA THR A 133 10.47 -5.94 6.56
C THR A 133 10.47 -7.38 6.05
N ARG A 134 11.39 -7.74 5.14
CA ARG A 134 11.54 -9.11 4.66
C ARG A 134 11.76 -10.10 5.80
N ASN A 135 12.70 -9.82 6.70
CA ASN A 135 13.05 -10.73 7.79
C ASN A 135 11.89 -10.97 8.76
N MET A 136 10.98 -10.00 8.94
CA MET A 136 9.74 -10.21 9.72
C MET A 136 8.78 -11.23 9.09
N HIS A 137 8.88 -11.47 7.78
CA HIS A 137 7.99 -12.39 7.07
C HIS A 137 8.57 -13.81 6.93
N LYS A 138 9.84 -14.05 7.30
CA LYS A 138 10.50 -15.37 7.22
C LYS A 138 9.81 -16.47 8.02
N SER A 139 9.21 -16.12 9.14
CA SER A 139 8.49 -17.08 9.98
C SER A 139 7.01 -17.23 9.60
N VAL A 140 6.51 -16.44 8.64
CA VAL A 140 5.09 -16.41 8.28
C VAL A 140 4.83 -17.45 7.19
N LYS A 141 4.39 -18.63 7.61
CA LYS A 141 4.08 -19.77 6.75
C LYS A 141 3.04 -20.66 7.40
N GLY A 142 2.41 -21.55 6.64
CA GLY A 142 1.40 -22.45 7.17
C GLY A 142 0.81 -23.38 6.12
N ALA A 143 -0.28 -24.04 6.49
CA ALA A 143 -1.02 -24.95 5.62
C ALA A 143 -2.22 -24.24 4.96
N LEU A 144 -2.55 -24.68 3.74
CA LEU A 144 -3.82 -24.43 3.05
C LEU A 144 -4.69 -25.70 3.14
N HIS A 145 -5.91 -25.67 2.61
CA HIS A 145 -6.75 -26.88 2.49
C HIS A 145 -6.03 -27.96 1.67
N GLU A 146 -5.42 -27.54 0.55
CA GLU A 146 -4.58 -28.36 -0.31
C GLU A 146 -3.20 -27.68 -0.43
N GLY A 147 -2.20 -28.17 0.30
CA GLY A 147 -0.82 -27.68 0.23
C GLY A 147 -0.42 -26.68 1.33
N THR A 148 0.59 -25.87 1.04
CA THR A 148 1.24 -24.95 2.00
C THR A 148 1.41 -23.55 1.45
N TYR A 149 1.71 -22.60 2.32
CA TYR A 149 2.08 -21.25 1.89
C TYR A 149 3.28 -20.72 2.65
N HIS A 150 3.99 -19.78 2.02
CA HIS A 150 5.06 -19.01 2.63
C HIS A 150 4.91 -17.54 2.25
N ALA A 151 5.00 -16.62 3.21
CA ALA A 151 4.79 -15.20 2.96
C ALA A 151 5.88 -14.58 2.06
N LEU A 152 7.08 -15.16 2.05
CA LEU A 152 8.18 -14.76 1.16
C LEU A 152 8.23 -15.55 -0.15
N ASN A 153 7.16 -16.28 -0.50
CA ASN A 153 7.01 -16.75 -1.87
C ASN A 153 6.97 -15.53 -2.80
N ALA A 154 7.70 -15.57 -3.92
CA ALA A 154 7.86 -14.42 -4.81
C ALA A 154 6.53 -13.83 -5.28
N GLU A 155 5.62 -14.67 -5.76
CA GLU A 155 4.31 -14.25 -6.28
C GLU A 155 3.46 -13.59 -5.18
N THR A 156 3.38 -14.24 -4.01
CA THR A 156 2.63 -13.71 -2.87
C THR A 156 3.22 -12.38 -2.38
N PHE A 157 4.54 -12.26 -2.32
CA PHE A 157 5.19 -11.05 -1.84
C PHE A 157 5.07 -9.91 -2.85
N TYR A 158 5.16 -10.20 -4.16
CA TYR A 158 4.93 -9.21 -5.21
C TYR A 158 3.47 -8.73 -5.20
N PHE A 159 2.47 -9.61 -5.09
CA PHE A 159 1.09 -9.15 -4.97
C PHE A 159 0.86 -8.29 -3.71
N ALA A 160 1.54 -8.60 -2.58
CA ALA A 160 1.51 -7.73 -1.41
C ALA A 160 2.00 -6.31 -1.75
N HIS A 161 3.07 -6.17 -2.55
CA HIS A 161 3.55 -4.88 -3.07
C HIS A 161 2.52 -4.19 -3.98
N VAL A 162 1.84 -4.93 -4.85
CA VAL A 162 0.74 -4.43 -5.72
C VAL A 162 -0.38 -3.79 -4.89
N THR A 163 -0.72 -4.37 -3.73
CA THR A 163 -1.72 -3.76 -2.84
C THR A 163 -1.33 -2.35 -2.38
N PHE A 164 -0.04 -2.05 -2.27
CA PHE A 164 0.45 -0.73 -1.89
C PHE A 164 0.61 0.19 -3.11
N PHE A 165 1.44 -0.17 -4.10
CA PHE A 165 1.77 0.79 -5.17
C PHE A 165 0.61 0.99 -6.16
N TYR A 166 -0.20 -0.04 -6.43
CA TYR A 166 -1.32 0.12 -7.35
C TYR A 166 -2.57 0.56 -6.62
N HIS A 167 -3.08 -0.28 -5.70
CA HIS A 167 -4.38 -0.04 -5.08
C HIS A 167 -4.37 1.13 -4.08
N LEU A 168 -3.34 1.28 -3.25
CA LEU A 168 -3.24 2.42 -2.33
C LEU A 168 -2.71 3.66 -3.05
N LEU A 169 -1.61 3.57 -3.80
CA LEU A 169 -0.96 4.75 -4.37
C LEU A 169 -1.62 5.19 -5.68
N ILE A 170 -1.48 4.44 -6.77
CA ILE A 170 -1.95 4.87 -8.11
C ILE A 170 -3.45 5.16 -8.10
N ILE A 171 -4.27 4.20 -7.64
CA ILE A 171 -5.73 4.31 -7.70
C ILE A 171 -6.26 5.47 -6.85
N ILE A 172 -5.80 5.61 -5.60
CA ILE A 172 -6.27 6.71 -4.74
C ILE A 172 -5.79 8.06 -5.26
N THR A 173 -4.55 8.12 -5.76
CA THR A 173 -4.02 9.35 -6.36
C THR A 173 -4.83 9.74 -7.59
N GLU A 174 -5.15 8.78 -8.45
CA GLU A 174 -6.00 8.98 -9.63
C GLU A 174 -7.37 9.54 -9.25
N GLN A 175 -8.02 8.93 -8.26
CA GLN A 175 -9.32 9.36 -7.79
C GLN A 175 -9.28 10.79 -7.19
N LEU A 176 -8.29 11.08 -6.34
CA LEU A 176 -8.24 12.34 -5.60
C LEU A 176 -7.73 13.52 -6.46
N TYR A 177 -6.68 13.31 -7.24
CA TYR A 177 -5.96 14.41 -7.91
C TYR A 177 -6.27 14.54 -9.40
N PHE A 178 -6.84 13.50 -10.00
CA PHE A 178 -7.07 13.41 -11.45
C PHE A 178 -8.52 13.16 -11.83
N ASP A 179 -9.46 13.41 -10.92
CA ASP A 179 -10.91 13.16 -11.12
C ASP A 179 -11.21 11.72 -11.61
N GLY A 180 -10.39 10.74 -11.23
CA GLY A 180 -10.52 9.36 -11.68
C GLY A 180 -9.88 9.04 -13.03
N SER A 181 -9.14 9.97 -13.65
CA SER A 181 -8.50 9.80 -14.95
C SER A 181 -7.06 10.33 -14.95
N MET A 182 -6.14 9.59 -14.34
CA MET A 182 -4.71 9.92 -14.34
C MET A 182 -4.09 9.61 -15.71
N PRO A 183 -3.28 10.50 -16.29
CA PRO A 183 -2.58 10.23 -17.54
C PRO A 183 -1.75 8.94 -17.50
N ARG A 184 -1.81 8.16 -18.58
CA ARG A 184 -1.12 6.86 -18.73
C ARG A 184 0.36 6.94 -18.35
N ALA A 185 1.08 7.94 -18.86
CA ALA A 185 2.50 8.14 -18.59
C ALA A 185 2.82 8.36 -17.09
N MET A 186 1.90 8.91 -16.29
CA MET A 186 2.08 9.01 -14.84
C MET A 186 1.93 7.65 -14.16
N LYS A 187 0.99 6.81 -14.62
CA LYS A 187 0.83 5.44 -14.10
C LYS A 187 2.04 4.58 -14.44
N GLU A 188 2.55 4.69 -15.68
CA GLU A 188 3.77 4.03 -16.14
C GLU A 188 4.99 4.48 -15.32
N GLN A 189 5.14 5.78 -15.07
CA GLN A 189 6.23 6.29 -14.25
C GLN A 189 6.14 5.79 -12.80
N LEU A 190 4.95 5.82 -12.18
CA LEU A 190 4.74 5.27 -10.83
C LEU A 190 5.02 3.76 -10.78
N PHE A 191 4.71 3.03 -11.85
CA PHE A 191 5.05 1.61 -11.99
C PHE A 191 6.56 1.41 -12.06
N GLU A 192 7.28 2.15 -12.89
CA GLU A 192 8.74 2.06 -12.99
C GLU A 192 9.45 2.40 -11.68
N GLU A 193 8.98 3.43 -10.96
CA GLU A 193 9.48 3.77 -9.62
C GLU A 193 9.15 2.67 -8.59
N SER A 194 8.03 1.96 -8.75
CA SER A 194 7.65 0.87 -7.86
C SER A 194 8.57 -0.34 -7.99
N LYS A 195 9.28 -0.48 -9.12
CA LYS A 195 10.31 -1.51 -9.30
C LYS A 195 11.53 -1.24 -8.42
N GLU A 196 12.01 0.01 -8.41
CA GLU A 196 13.08 0.44 -7.51
C GLU A 196 12.63 0.24 -6.05
N TRP A 197 11.37 0.59 -5.72
CA TRP A 197 10.82 0.31 -4.41
C TRP A 197 10.82 -1.19 -4.06
N TYR A 198 10.40 -2.05 -4.98
CA TYR A 198 10.32 -3.49 -4.75
C TYR A 198 11.70 -4.10 -4.49
N SER A 199 12.73 -3.62 -5.21
CA SER A 199 14.12 -4.07 -5.03
C SER A 199 14.60 -3.89 -3.58
N MET A 200 14.07 -2.91 -2.85
CA MET A 200 14.41 -2.64 -1.45
C MET A 200 14.07 -3.81 -0.53
N TRP A 201 13.10 -4.65 -0.90
CA TRP A 201 12.67 -5.77 -0.07
C TRP A 201 13.66 -6.93 -0.08
N GLY A 202 14.48 -7.08 -1.13
CA GLY A 202 15.44 -8.18 -1.25
C GLY A 202 14.75 -9.55 -1.33
N VAL A 203 13.66 -9.61 -2.08
CA VAL A 203 12.89 -10.80 -2.45
C VAL A 203 12.92 -10.90 -3.96
N ASP A 204 12.91 -12.13 -4.48
CA ASP A 204 12.84 -12.42 -5.92
C ASP A 204 11.74 -11.60 -6.60
N ASP A 205 12.11 -10.98 -7.73
CA ASP A 205 11.29 -10.09 -8.54
C ASP A 205 10.86 -10.71 -9.87
N SER A 206 11.06 -12.01 -10.08
CA SER A 206 10.59 -12.71 -11.28
C SER A 206 9.09 -12.59 -11.57
N PRO A 207 8.18 -12.42 -10.59
CA PRO A 207 6.77 -12.13 -10.86
C PRO A 207 6.50 -10.70 -11.35
N GLN A 208 7.44 -9.79 -11.15
CA GLN A 208 7.27 -8.38 -11.49
C GLN A 208 7.25 -8.20 -13.01
N PRO A 209 6.16 -7.65 -13.58
CA PRO A 209 6.08 -7.47 -15.02
C PRO A 209 7.08 -6.45 -15.58
N ASP A 210 7.47 -6.62 -16.85
CA ASP A 210 8.44 -5.71 -17.49
C ASP A 210 7.88 -4.33 -17.79
N THR A 211 6.60 -4.26 -18.18
CA THR A 211 5.93 -3.03 -18.61
C THR A 211 4.60 -2.85 -17.88
N TYR A 212 4.08 -1.63 -17.89
CA TYR A 212 2.78 -1.35 -17.28
C TYR A 212 1.63 -2.10 -17.99
N ASP A 213 1.71 -2.29 -19.31
CA ASP A 213 0.77 -3.12 -20.07
C ASP A 213 0.78 -4.59 -19.61
N ASN A 214 1.98 -5.15 -19.38
CA ASN A 214 2.10 -6.50 -18.82
C ASN A 214 1.54 -6.54 -17.39
N PHE A 215 1.73 -5.48 -16.62
CA PHE A 215 1.19 -5.36 -15.27
C PHE A 215 -0.34 -5.32 -15.24
N GLU A 216 -1.00 -4.62 -16.17
CA GLU A 216 -2.46 -4.64 -16.24
C GLU A 216 -3.00 -6.03 -16.55
N ARG A 217 -2.36 -6.76 -17.48
CA ARG A 217 -2.73 -8.17 -17.78
C ARG A 217 -2.48 -9.09 -16.59
N TYR A 218 -1.36 -8.91 -15.90
CA TYR A 218 -1.03 -9.62 -14.68
C TYR A 218 -2.10 -9.41 -13.60
N LEU A 219 -2.51 -8.16 -13.38
CA LEU A 219 -3.51 -7.81 -12.40
C LEU A 219 -4.89 -8.35 -12.78
N GLU A 220 -5.32 -8.19 -14.04
CA GLU A 220 -6.60 -8.75 -14.52
C GLU A 220 -6.65 -10.26 -14.30
N ASN A 221 -5.57 -10.98 -14.61
CA ASN A 221 -5.46 -12.42 -14.33
C ASN A 221 -5.61 -12.74 -12.83
N ILE A 222 -4.95 -11.98 -11.95
CA ILE A 222 -5.08 -12.19 -10.50
C ILE A 222 -6.50 -11.94 -10.03
N GLU A 223 -7.09 -10.82 -10.44
CA GLU A 223 -8.42 -10.40 -10.02
C GLU A 223 -9.50 -11.41 -10.44
N HIS A 224 -9.35 -12.03 -11.63
CA HIS A 224 -10.29 -13.03 -12.13
C HIS A 224 -10.04 -14.46 -11.64
N ASN A 225 -8.79 -14.85 -11.41
CA ASN A 225 -8.45 -16.27 -11.23
C ASN A 225 -7.91 -16.63 -9.84
N TYR A 226 -7.46 -15.67 -9.04
CA TYR A 226 -6.76 -15.93 -7.77
C TYR A 226 -7.41 -15.28 -6.55
N LEU A 227 -8.15 -14.17 -6.73
CA LEU A 227 -8.81 -13.50 -5.62
C LEU A 227 -10.03 -14.28 -5.14
N VAL A 228 -10.21 -14.32 -3.83
CA VAL A 228 -11.32 -14.99 -3.15
C VAL A 228 -11.98 -14.06 -2.15
N ASN A 229 -13.29 -14.24 -1.91
CA ASN A 229 -13.98 -13.49 -0.87
C ASN A 229 -13.77 -14.11 0.53
N SER A 230 -12.55 -13.99 1.05
CA SER A 230 -12.15 -14.56 2.34
C SER A 230 -12.86 -13.91 3.54
N GLN A 231 -12.87 -14.59 4.68
CA GLN A 231 -13.36 -14.02 5.93
C GLN A 231 -12.59 -12.74 6.33
N VAL A 232 -11.30 -12.66 5.99
CA VAL A 232 -10.47 -11.48 6.23
C VAL A 232 -10.96 -10.29 5.40
N THR A 233 -11.19 -10.49 4.10
CA THR A 233 -11.77 -9.49 3.20
C THR A 233 -13.08 -8.96 3.75
N GLN A 234 -14.00 -9.87 4.09
CA GLN A 234 -15.32 -9.52 4.62
C GLN A 234 -15.22 -8.66 5.88
N VAL A 235 -14.40 -9.08 6.86
CA VAL A 235 -14.18 -8.35 8.11
C VAL A 235 -13.59 -6.96 7.87
N MET A 236 -12.65 -6.82 6.92
CA MET A 236 -12.07 -5.52 6.57
C MET A 236 -13.08 -4.61 5.85
N LEU A 237 -13.99 -5.19 5.08
CA LEU A 237 -15.05 -4.50 4.34
C LEU A 237 -16.26 -4.09 5.18
N GLU A 238 -16.50 -4.68 6.35
CA GLU A 238 -17.69 -4.38 7.18
C GLU A 238 -17.88 -2.89 7.48
N GLN A 239 -16.78 -2.12 7.53
CA GLN A 239 -16.84 -0.67 7.75
C GLN A 239 -17.29 0.12 6.50
N PHE A 240 -17.28 -0.51 5.33
CA PHE A 240 -17.58 0.07 4.01
C PHE A 240 -18.82 -0.53 3.32
N LEU A 241 -19.37 -1.65 3.80
CA LEU A 241 -20.53 -2.29 3.16
C LEU A 241 -21.75 -1.34 3.03
N GLU A 242 -22.15 -0.71 4.13
CA GLU A 242 -23.37 0.11 4.15
C GLU A 242 -23.07 1.62 4.06
N SER A 243 -23.87 2.34 3.30
CA SER A 243 -23.96 3.80 3.40
C SER A 243 -24.58 4.17 4.75
N ARG A 244 -23.82 4.88 5.58
CA ARG A 244 -24.25 5.25 6.94
C ARG A 244 -24.76 6.70 6.94
N PRO A 245 -25.81 7.07 7.67
CA PRO A 245 -26.14 8.47 7.88
C PRO A 245 -25.23 9.11 8.94
N ALA A 246 -25.10 10.43 8.91
CA ALA A 246 -24.35 11.17 9.92
C ALA A 246 -24.88 10.88 11.33
N PRO A 247 -24.02 10.68 12.35
CA PRO A 247 -24.48 10.41 13.71
C PRO A 247 -25.40 11.51 14.23
N ARG A 248 -26.60 11.14 14.72
CA ARG A 248 -27.62 12.12 15.17
C ARG A 248 -27.10 13.11 16.22
N TRP A 249 -26.22 12.65 17.11
CA TRP A 249 -25.62 13.43 18.21
C TRP A 249 -24.45 14.33 17.77
N TRP A 250 -23.99 14.26 16.51
CA TRP A 250 -22.94 15.18 16.04
C TRP A 250 -23.45 16.63 15.98
N PRO A 251 -22.64 17.61 16.42
CA PRO A 251 -22.90 19.02 16.19
C PRO A 251 -23.13 19.31 14.70
N ALA A 252 -23.99 20.28 14.37
CA ALA A 252 -24.33 20.63 12.99
C ALA A 252 -23.08 20.94 12.14
N VAL A 253 -22.09 21.62 12.74
CA VAL A 253 -20.80 21.93 12.11
C VAL A 253 -20.06 20.66 11.70
N MET A 254 -19.98 19.63 12.56
CA MET A 254 -19.35 18.35 12.25
C MET A 254 -20.09 17.59 11.14
N LYS A 255 -21.42 17.62 11.16
CA LYS A 255 -22.25 17.04 10.09
C LYS A 255 -22.03 17.74 8.75
N LYS A 256 -21.76 19.04 8.77
CA LYS A 256 -21.52 19.82 7.55
C LYS A 256 -20.11 19.63 6.99
N PHE A 257 -19.09 19.61 7.85
CA PHE A 257 -17.69 19.70 7.42
C PHE A 257 -16.90 18.41 7.55
N VAL A 258 -17.25 17.49 8.46
CA VAL A 258 -16.49 16.26 8.70
C VAL A 258 -17.18 15.04 8.11
N TRP A 259 -18.52 14.99 8.20
CA TRP A 259 -19.30 13.86 7.68
C TRP A 259 -19.11 13.58 6.19
N PRO A 260 -19.07 14.59 5.29
CA PRO A 260 -18.87 14.33 3.86
C PRO A 260 -17.59 13.57 3.54
N TRP A 261 -16.51 13.81 4.30
CA TRP A 261 -15.22 13.11 4.16
C TRP A 261 -15.32 11.64 4.58
N TRP A 262 -16.05 11.36 5.67
CA TRP A 262 -16.28 10.00 6.12
C TRP A 262 -17.20 9.22 5.17
N ALA A 263 -18.25 9.86 4.66
CA ALA A 263 -19.12 9.27 3.65
C ALA A 263 -18.35 9.01 2.34
N ALA A 264 -17.58 9.99 1.88
CA ALA A 264 -16.73 9.85 0.70
C ALA A 264 -15.68 8.75 0.86
N ARG A 265 -15.14 8.54 2.07
CA ARG A 265 -14.14 7.48 2.30
C ARG A 265 -14.65 6.10 1.94
N ARG A 266 -15.90 5.78 2.28
CA ARG A 266 -16.54 4.53 1.83
C ARG A 266 -16.49 4.42 0.31
N ASN A 267 -16.99 5.45 -0.35
CA ASN A 267 -17.18 5.40 -1.79
C ASN A 267 -15.85 5.39 -2.54
N VAL A 268 -14.83 6.11 -2.07
CA VAL A 268 -13.47 6.06 -2.62
C VAL A 268 -12.90 4.64 -2.50
N VAL A 269 -13.04 3.98 -1.35
CA VAL A 269 -12.58 2.59 -1.16
C VAL A 269 -13.32 1.62 -2.08
N ALA A 270 -14.66 1.70 -2.14
CA ALA A 270 -15.45 0.82 -3.00
C ALA A 270 -15.14 1.05 -4.50
N ASN A 271 -14.92 2.31 -4.89
CA ASN A 271 -14.55 2.70 -6.25
C ASN A 271 -13.10 2.32 -6.61
N SER A 272 -12.27 1.92 -5.64
CA SER A 272 -10.90 1.44 -5.91
C SER A 272 -10.85 0.04 -6.53
N PHE A 273 -11.99 -0.65 -6.63
CA PHE A 273 -12.07 -2.00 -7.16
C PHE A 273 -12.81 -2.01 -8.50
N PRO A 274 -12.34 -2.77 -9.51
CA PRO A 274 -13.10 -2.95 -10.74
C PRO A 274 -14.43 -3.67 -10.47
N PRO A 275 -15.42 -3.60 -11.39
CA PRO A 275 -16.76 -4.15 -11.15
C PRO A 275 -16.78 -5.62 -10.73
N HIS A 276 -15.96 -6.48 -11.36
CA HIS A 276 -15.91 -7.91 -11.04
C HIS A 276 -15.32 -8.18 -9.64
N VAL A 277 -14.36 -7.39 -9.17
CA VAL A 277 -13.84 -7.48 -7.79
C VAL A 277 -14.87 -6.98 -6.77
N ARG A 278 -15.64 -5.93 -7.11
CA ARG A 278 -16.77 -5.48 -6.26
C ARG A 278 -17.83 -6.56 -6.12
N GLU A 279 -18.16 -7.24 -7.22
CA GLU A 279 -19.09 -8.38 -7.22
C GLU A 279 -18.56 -9.53 -6.36
N LEU A 280 -17.29 -9.93 -6.54
CA LEU A 280 -16.63 -10.93 -5.70
C LEU A 280 -16.77 -10.57 -4.20
N PHE A 281 -16.59 -9.30 -3.86
CA PHE A 281 -16.65 -8.80 -2.48
C PHE A 281 -18.06 -8.55 -1.95
N ASN A 282 -19.11 -8.77 -2.74
CA ASN A 282 -20.49 -8.41 -2.42
C ASN A 282 -20.63 -6.92 -2.04
N LEU A 283 -19.89 -6.04 -2.73
CA LEU A 283 -19.96 -4.60 -2.55
C LEU A 283 -21.06 -4.02 -3.43
N GLU A 284 -22.13 -3.54 -2.79
CA GLU A 284 -23.16 -2.78 -3.48
C GLU A 284 -22.58 -1.45 -4.00
N TRP A 285 -22.71 -1.26 -5.31
CA TRP A 285 -22.33 -0.03 -6.00
C TRP A 285 -23.48 0.49 -6.85
N THR A 286 -24.03 1.64 -6.44
CA THR A 286 -25.19 2.24 -7.09
C THR A 286 -24.79 3.40 -8.01
N SER A 287 -25.67 3.79 -8.92
CA SER A 287 -25.48 5.01 -9.74
C SER A 287 -25.39 6.28 -8.89
N GLN A 288 -26.06 6.31 -7.74
CA GLN A 288 -25.95 7.39 -6.77
C GLN A 288 -24.55 7.44 -6.13
N ASP A 289 -23.96 6.28 -5.80
CA ASP A 289 -22.60 6.21 -5.28
C ASP A 289 -21.59 6.72 -6.29
N GLU A 290 -21.75 6.35 -7.56
CA GLU A 290 -20.92 6.83 -8.66
C GLU A 290 -21.01 8.36 -8.81
N GLU A 291 -22.22 8.92 -8.87
CA GLU A 291 -22.41 10.36 -8.99
C GLU A 291 -21.79 11.12 -7.81
N MET A 292 -22.02 10.63 -6.57
CA MET A 292 -21.47 11.25 -5.37
C MET A 292 -19.95 11.18 -5.32
N THR A 293 -19.37 10.09 -5.81
CA THR A 293 -17.93 9.90 -5.92
C THR A 293 -17.33 10.90 -6.90
N LEU A 294 -17.89 11.01 -8.10
CA LEU A 294 -17.45 11.97 -9.11
C LEU A 294 -17.57 13.43 -8.62
N ARG A 295 -18.65 13.75 -7.91
CA ARG A 295 -18.83 15.07 -7.27
C ARG A 295 -17.78 15.32 -6.20
N PHE A 296 -17.50 14.33 -5.36
CA PHE A 296 -16.48 14.41 -4.32
C PHE A 296 -15.09 14.61 -4.92
N MET A 297 -14.70 13.85 -5.94
CA MET A 297 -13.40 13.97 -6.62
C MET A 297 -13.21 15.38 -7.20
N ARG A 298 -14.20 15.89 -7.94
CA ARG A 298 -14.15 17.25 -8.50
C ARG A 298 -14.03 18.32 -7.42
N MET A 299 -14.78 18.18 -6.33
CA MET A 299 -14.69 19.09 -5.18
C MET A 299 -13.30 18.99 -4.54
N TYR A 300 -12.80 17.77 -4.32
CA TYR A 300 -11.51 17.51 -3.71
C TYR A 300 -10.39 18.13 -4.53
N ARG A 301 -10.34 17.90 -5.85
CA ARG A 301 -9.32 18.48 -6.73
C ARG A 301 -9.27 20.01 -6.65
N ARG A 302 -10.43 20.68 -6.63
CA ARG A 302 -10.53 22.14 -6.49
C ARG A 302 -10.07 22.62 -5.12
N LEU A 303 -10.51 21.95 -4.05
CA LEU A 303 -10.10 22.26 -2.69
C LEU A 303 -8.59 22.08 -2.54
N TYR A 304 -8.05 20.98 -3.08
CA TYR A 304 -6.65 20.64 -2.96
C TYR A 304 -5.75 21.62 -3.71
N ALA A 305 -6.14 22.08 -4.90
CA ALA A 305 -5.42 23.13 -5.63
C ALA A 305 -5.26 24.44 -4.83
N VAL A 306 -6.12 24.68 -3.84
CA VAL A 306 -6.01 25.79 -2.89
C VAL A 306 -5.16 25.40 -1.68
N LEU A 307 -5.44 24.24 -1.07
CA LEU A 307 -4.73 23.77 0.12
C LEU A 307 -3.23 23.59 -0.12
N GLU A 308 -2.83 23.03 -1.26
CA GLU A 308 -1.42 22.80 -1.61
C GLU A 308 -0.59 24.09 -1.67
N ARG A 309 -1.24 25.22 -2.03
CA ARG A 309 -0.59 26.53 -2.10
C ARG A 309 -0.47 27.21 -0.75
N LEU A 310 -1.43 26.97 0.15
CA LEU A 310 -1.56 27.74 1.40
C LEU A 310 -1.10 26.98 2.64
N VAL A 311 -1.19 25.65 2.62
CA VAL A 311 -0.94 24.80 3.79
C VAL A 311 0.51 24.32 3.77
N PRO A 312 1.27 24.54 4.86
CA PRO A 312 2.61 23.98 4.99
C PRO A 312 2.63 22.45 4.86
N GLN A 313 3.67 21.91 4.20
CA GLN A 313 3.80 20.47 3.89
C GLN A 313 3.65 19.57 5.13
N LYS A 314 4.11 20.00 6.30
CA LYS A 314 3.99 19.25 7.57
C LYS A 314 2.56 18.88 8.00
N TYR A 315 1.55 19.55 7.44
CA TYR A 315 0.13 19.23 7.69
C TYR A 315 -0.50 18.38 6.58
N LEU A 316 0.21 18.18 5.47
CA LEU A 316 -0.25 17.39 4.31
C LEU A 316 0.43 16.02 4.23
N TYR A 317 1.63 15.89 4.79
CA TYR A 317 2.48 14.71 4.70
C TYR A 317 2.74 14.04 6.05
N LEU A 318 3.09 12.75 6.01
CA LEU A 318 3.65 12.03 7.14
C LEU A 318 4.97 12.69 7.60
N PRO A 319 5.28 12.68 8.91
CA PRO A 319 6.54 13.23 9.43
C PRO A 319 7.78 12.71 8.71
N ILE A 320 7.88 11.40 8.47
CA ILE A 320 9.03 10.79 7.77
C ILE A 320 9.20 11.27 6.33
N ALA A 321 8.10 11.62 5.65
CA ALA A 321 8.18 12.17 4.29
C ALA A 321 8.65 13.62 4.33
N VAL A 322 8.18 14.41 5.31
CA VAL A 322 8.64 15.79 5.55
C VAL A 322 10.12 15.81 5.86
N GLU A 323 10.58 14.95 6.78
CA GLU A 323 12.00 14.79 7.10
C GLU A 323 12.82 14.38 5.87
N GLY A 324 12.26 13.51 5.01
CA GLY A 324 12.85 13.16 3.73
C GLY A 324 13.01 14.36 2.80
N PHE A 325 11.95 15.15 2.59
CA PHE A 325 11.97 16.33 1.75
C PHE A 325 12.96 17.38 2.25
N GLU A 326 12.98 17.64 3.56
CA GLU A 326 13.90 18.59 4.19
C GLU A 326 15.36 18.14 4.04
N ARG A 327 15.63 16.83 4.20
CA ARG A 327 16.98 16.26 4.04
C ARG A 327 17.51 16.43 2.61
N GLU A 328 16.66 16.19 1.61
CA GLU A 328 17.05 16.23 0.20
C GLU A 328 16.91 17.64 -0.41
N GLY A 329 16.35 18.59 0.33
CA GLY A 329 16.11 19.96 -0.15
C GLY A 329 15.04 20.06 -1.24
N ILE A 330 14.09 19.14 -1.27
CA ILE A 330 13.06 19.02 -2.32
C ILE A 330 11.72 19.56 -1.82
N ASP A 331 11.06 20.39 -2.64
CA ASP A 331 9.66 20.72 -2.43
C ASP A 331 8.79 19.76 -3.26
N PRO A 332 7.95 18.88 -2.66
CA PRO A 332 7.07 17.96 -3.39
C PRO A 332 6.15 18.64 -4.41
N ARG A 333 5.89 19.94 -4.27
CA ARG A 333 5.06 20.72 -5.20
C ARG A 333 5.74 20.95 -6.56
N ASN A 334 7.08 20.89 -6.59
CA ASN A 334 7.88 21.10 -7.80
C ASN A 334 8.11 19.79 -8.58
N ILE A 335 7.81 18.64 -7.99
CA ILE A 335 7.96 17.34 -8.64
C ILE A 335 6.92 17.24 -9.76
N THR A 336 7.35 17.12 -11.01
CA THR A 336 6.50 16.89 -12.18
C THR A 336 6.73 15.49 -12.75
N LEU A 337 5.97 15.11 -13.79
CA LEU A 337 6.24 13.86 -14.50
C LEU A 337 7.63 13.89 -15.15
N GLU A 338 8.01 15.02 -15.74
CA GLU A 338 9.29 15.19 -16.43
C GLU A 338 10.47 15.13 -15.45
N SER A 339 10.36 15.80 -14.29
CA SER A 339 11.40 15.77 -13.26
C SER A 339 11.57 14.36 -12.69
N ALA A 340 10.47 13.66 -12.40
CA ALA A 340 10.50 12.29 -11.91
C ALA A 340 11.10 11.30 -12.91
N GLN A 341 10.74 11.41 -14.19
CA GLN A 341 11.33 10.61 -15.26
C GLN A 341 12.84 10.88 -15.40
N GLN A 342 13.25 12.15 -15.31
CA GLN A 342 14.67 12.53 -15.36
C GLN A 342 15.43 11.96 -14.15
N ALA A 343 14.91 12.14 -12.94
CA ALA A 343 15.51 11.66 -11.72
C ALA A 343 15.68 10.13 -11.72
N LEU A 344 14.70 9.39 -12.22
CA LEU A 344 14.81 7.93 -12.36
C LEU A 344 15.87 7.53 -13.39
N ARG A 345 15.92 8.19 -14.57
CA ARG A 345 16.95 7.94 -15.57
C ARG A 345 18.36 8.19 -15.03
N GLU A 346 18.56 9.33 -14.37
CA GLU A 346 19.85 9.68 -13.75
C GLU A 346 20.23 8.71 -12.64
N ASN A 347 19.27 8.26 -11.83
CA ASN A 347 19.52 7.26 -10.79
C ASN A 347 20.02 5.94 -11.39
N ARG A 348 19.35 5.46 -12.45
CA ARG A 348 19.74 4.24 -13.18
C ARG A 348 21.09 4.39 -13.88
N ALA A 349 21.37 5.55 -14.48
CA ALA A 349 22.65 5.82 -15.14
C ALA A 349 23.83 5.87 -14.17
N ARG A 350 23.67 6.54 -13.01
CA ARG A 350 24.69 6.56 -11.94
C ARG A 350 25.00 5.16 -11.44
N ARG A 351 23.99 4.32 -11.31
CA ARG A 351 24.14 2.91 -10.91
C ARG A 351 24.96 2.13 -11.93
N ALA A 352 24.58 2.18 -13.22
CA ALA A 352 25.31 1.48 -14.28
C ALA A 352 26.80 1.90 -14.32
N ALA A 353 27.07 3.21 -14.17
CA ALA A 353 28.45 3.71 -14.12
C ALA A 353 29.25 3.22 -12.91
N GLN A 354 28.60 2.94 -11.77
CA GLN A 354 29.26 2.36 -10.59
C GLN A 354 29.57 0.87 -10.77
N GLU A 355 28.75 0.16 -11.55
CA GLU A 355 28.96 -1.26 -11.86
C GLU A 355 30.07 -1.46 -12.90
N ASP A 356 30.20 -0.52 -13.84
CA ASP A 356 31.22 -0.55 -14.90
C ASP A 356 32.59 0.00 -14.46
N ALA A 357 32.68 0.61 -13.26
CA ALA A 357 33.94 1.14 -12.74
C ALA A 357 34.90 -0.02 -12.39
N PRO A 358 36.14 -0.05 -12.92
CA PRO A 358 37.09 -1.12 -12.65
C PRO A 358 37.40 -1.20 -11.15
N ALA A 359 37.39 -2.42 -10.59
CA ALA A 359 37.52 -2.72 -9.17
C ALA A 359 38.92 -2.43 -8.54
N GLY A 360 39.65 -1.45 -9.05
CA GLY A 360 41.03 -1.21 -8.66
C GLY A 360 41.41 0.26 -8.73
N GLU A 361 40.91 1.08 -7.78
CA GLU A 361 41.51 2.40 -7.49
C GLU A 361 41.10 2.94 -6.11
N ALA A 362 40.81 2.07 -5.14
CA ALA A 362 40.52 2.48 -3.75
C ALA A 362 41.68 2.18 -2.76
N ASN A 363 42.81 1.62 -3.22
CA ASN A 363 43.91 1.20 -2.35
C ASN A 363 45.25 1.92 -2.55
N GLU A 364 45.36 2.93 -3.42
CA GLU A 364 46.64 3.63 -3.64
C GLU A 364 46.76 5.03 -3.00
N VAL A 365 45.70 5.62 -2.45
CA VAL A 365 45.78 6.98 -1.88
C VAL A 365 46.16 7.00 -0.38
N LEU A 366 46.29 5.85 0.29
CA LEU A 366 46.73 5.76 1.68
C LEU A 366 48.22 5.37 1.86
N ALA A 367 48.98 5.30 0.77
CA ALA A 367 50.43 5.05 0.80
C ALA A 367 51.23 6.18 0.13
N SER A 368 50.83 7.44 0.31
CA SER A 368 51.73 8.59 0.16
C SER A 368 51.09 9.88 0.68
N SER A 369 51.17 10.13 1.99
CA SER A 369 51.27 11.47 2.62
C SER A 369 51.46 11.32 4.12
#